data_AF-A0A067NNQ1-F1
#
_entry.id   AF-A0A067NNQ1-F1
#
_cell.length_a   1.000
_cell.length_b   1.000
_cell.length_c   1.000
_cell.angle_alpha   90.00
_cell.angle_beta   90.00
_cell.angle_gamma   90.00
#
_symmetry.space_group_name_H-M   'P 1'
#
loop_
_entity.id
_entity.type
_entity.pdbx_description
1 polymer ?
#
loop_
_entity_poly.entity_id
_entity_poly.type
_entity_poly.pdbx_seq_one_letter_code
_entity_poly.pdbx_strand_id
1 'polypeptide(L)' 'KLMPRFDRPYKVIHANPEKLSYTLNMPNTDNTFPTFHSSHLRPLVPNNGNLFPSHELERPAPITGDSGDDEYYVELIID' A
#
# COMPACT_ATOMS: atom_id res chain seq x y z
N LYS A 1 -16.92 16.61 1.11
CA LYS A 1 -15.46 16.57 0.81
C LYS A 1 -14.97 15.14 1.01
N LEU A 2 -14.70 14.41 -0.09
CA LEU A 2 -14.30 13.00 -0.10
C LEU A 2 -12.84 12.89 -0.57
N MET A 3 -11.92 13.47 0.20
CA MET A 3 -10.49 13.35 -0.12
C MET A 3 -9.87 12.30 0.79
N PRO A 4 -8.99 11.42 0.26
CA PRO A 4 -8.20 10.50 1.07
C PRO A 4 -7.48 11.27 2.18
N ARG A 5 -7.61 10.81 3.43
CA ARG A 5 -6.94 11.43 4.60
C ARG A 5 -5.50 10.96 4.77
N PHE A 6 -5.16 9.80 4.21
CA PHE A 6 -3.85 9.17 4.29
C PHE A 6 -3.41 8.80 2.87
N ASP A 7 -2.10 8.87 2.61
CA ASP A 7 -1.53 8.68 1.26
C ASP A 7 -1.56 7.20 0.85
N ARG A 8 -0.76 6.36 1.48
CA ARG A 8 -0.63 4.92 1.16
C ARG A 8 0.00 4.20 2.34
N PRO A 9 -0.04 2.86 2.38
CA PRO A 9 0.72 2.12 3.37
C PRO A 9 2.23 2.20 3.08
N TYR A 10 3.01 2.48 4.12
CA TYR A 10 4.47 2.44 4.09
C TYR A 10 4.99 1.43 5.13
N LYS A 11 6.15 0.84 4.85
CA LYS A 11 6.84 -0.03 5.81
C LYS A 11 7.60 0.83 6.82
N VAL A 12 7.54 0.48 8.10
CA VAL A 12 8.36 1.12 9.15
C VAL A 12 9.77 0.54 9.09
N ILE A 13 10.79 1.39 8.94
CA ILE A 13 12.21 0.98 8.94
C ILE A 13 12.90 1.23 10.28
N HIS A 14 12.39 2.19 11.06
CA HIS A 14 12.87 2.47 12.41
C HIS A 14 11.71 2.89 13.30
N ALA A 15 11.69 2.39 14.53
CA ALA A 15 10.68 2.71 15.52
C ALA A 15 11.34 3.21 16.80
N ASN A 16 10.86 4.34 17.31
CA ASN A 16 11.17 4.83 18.64
C ASN A 16 9.86 5.01 19.42
N PRO A 17 9.39 3.95 20.10
CA PRO A 17 8.15 3.99 20.87
C PRO A 17 8.17 4.98 22.04
N GLU A 18 9.33 5.22 22.66
CA GLU A 18 9.45 6.15 23.80
C GLU A 18 9.09 7.58 23.41
N LYS A 19 9.47 7.99 22.20
CA LYS A 19 9.16 9.31 21.62
C LYS A 19 7.97 9.28 20.66
N LEU A 20 7.32 8.12 20.53
CA LEU A 20 6.21 7.89 19.60
C LEU A 20 6.56 8.30 18.16
N SER A 21 7.82 8.13 17.74
CA SER A 21 8.31 8.54 16.42
C SER A 21 8.73 7.34 15.59
N TYR A 22 8.33 7.31 14.33
CA TYR A 22 8.56 6.20 13.41
C TYR A 22 9.08 6.72 12.08
N THR A 23 10.06 6.03 11.52
CA THR A 23 10.63 6.32 10.21
C THR A 23 10.09 5.33 9.19
N LEU A 24 9.56 5.85 8.07
CA LEU A 24 8.93 5.08 7.01
C LEU A 24 9.88 4.87 5.82
N ASN A 25 9.76 3.73 5.14
CA ASN A 25 10.41 3.50 3.86
C ASN A 25 9.61 4.24 2.77
N MET A 26 10.10 5.40 2.35
CA MET A 26 9.47 6.25 1.34
C MET A 26 10.44 6.46 0.16
N PRO A 27 10.68 5.42 -0.68
CA PRO A 27 11.48 5.59 -1.88
C PRO A 27 10.75 6.56 -2.83
N ASN A 28 11.51 7.44 -3.49
CA ASN A 28 11.00 8.46 -4.43
C ASN A 28 10.30 9.68 -3.80
N THR A 29 10.58 9.99 -2.53
CA THR A 29 10.15 11.27 -1.92
C THR A 29 11.35 12.16 -1.64
N ASP A 30 11.85 12.82 -2.69
CA ASP A 30 13.10 13.60 -2.67
C ASP A 30 13.09 14.80 -1.69
N ASN A 31 11.92 15.20 -1.19
CA ASN A 31 11.77 16.40 -0.37
C ASN A 31 10.96 16.19 0.92
N THR A 32 10.85 14.95 1.41
CA THR A 32 10.09 14.63 2.63
C THR A 32 10.96 13.96 3.67
N PHE A 33 10.91 14.44 4.92
CA PHE A 33 11.50 13.73 6.05
C PHE A 33 10.66 12.48 6.37
N PRO A 34 11.23 11.27 6.34
CA PRO A 34 10.46 10.03 6.49
C PRO A 34 10.05 9.73 7.94
N THR A 35 10.44 10.56 8.91
CA THR A 35 10.16 10.34 10.32
C THR A 35 8.94 11.15 10.77
N PHE A 36 7.95 10.46 11.31
CA PHE A 36 6.67 11.03 11.74
C PHE A 36 6.35 10.65 13.18
N HIS A 37 5.62 11.52 13.88
CA HIS A 37 5.00 11.18 15.15
C HIS A 37 3.78 10.27 14.93
N SER A 38 3.51 9.39 15.89
CA SER A 38 2.42 8.39 15.86
C SER A 38 1.05 8.98 15.54
N SER A 39 0.78 10.22 15.95
CA SER A 39 -0.47 10.93 15.68
C SER A 39 -0.74 11.19 14.19
N HIS A 40 0.29 11.15 13.35
CA HIS A 40 0.17 11.30 11.89
C HIS A 40 0.10 9.96 11.16
N LEU A 41 0.23 8.85 11.88
CA LEU A 41 0.27 7.51 11.33
C LEU A 41 -0.98 6.75 11.72
N ARG A 42 -1.36 5.79 10.87
CA ARG A 42 -2.41 4.83 11.17
C ARG A 42 -1.95 3.44 10.73
N PRO A 43 -2.08 2.41 11.59
CA PRO A 43 -1.82 1.04 11.17
C PRO A 43 -2.71 0.66 9.98
N LEU A 44 -2.10 0.03 8.98
CA LEU A 44 -2.86 -0.60 7.90
C LEU A 44 -3.63 -1.79 8.47
N VAL A 45 -4.95 -1.77 8.31
CA VAL A 45 -5.79 -2.94 8.58
C VAL A 45 -6.22 -3.49 7.21
N PRO A 46 -5.75 -4.68 6.81
CA PRO A 46 -6.14 -5.26 5.53
C PRO A 46 -7.64 -5.56 5.52
N ASN A 47 -8.25 -5.54 4.32
CA ASN A 47 -9.65 -5.93 4.18
C ASN A 47 -9.83 -7.41 4.58
N ASN A 48 -10.90 -7.70 5.31
CA ASN A 48 -11.30 -9.07 5.58
C ASN A 48 -12.35 -9.48 4.53
N GLY A 49 -11.93 -10.22 3.50
CA GLY A 49 -12.79 -10.62 2.38
C GLY A 49 -14.01 -11.47 2.79
N ASN A 50 -13.94 -12.18 3.91
CA ASN A 50 -15.09 -12.97 4.41
C ASN A 50 -16.20 -12.08 4.99
N LEU A 51 -15.82 -10.96 5.60
CA LEU A 51 -16.78 -10.03 6.23
C LEU A 51 -17.22 -8.92 5.28
N PHE A 52 -16.32 -8.50 4.39
CA PHE A 52 -16.53 -7.37 3.48
C PHE A 52 -16.05 -7.72 2.05
N PRO A 53 -16.71 -8.68 1.39
CA PRO A 53 -16.33 -9.08 0.03
C PRO A 53 -16.46 -7.92 -0.97
N SER A 54 -17.40 -7.00 -0.75
CA SER A 54 -17.60 -5.82 -1.61
C SER A 54 -16.54 -4.72 -1.45
N HIS A 55 -15.65 -4.82 -0.45
CA HIS A 55 -14.52 -3.89 -0.28
C HIS A 55 -13.25 -4.39 -0.98
N GLU A 56 -13.27 -5.63 -1.47
CA GLU A 56 -12.22 -6.15 -2.33
C GLU A 56 -12.54 -5.73 -3.76
N LEU A 57 -11.57 -5.15 -4.46
CA LEU A 57 -11.74 -4.84 -5.88
C LEU A 57 -11.85 -6.16 -6.63
N GLU A 58 -12.89 -6.29 -7.47
CA GLU A 58 -12.94 -7.41 -8.41
C GLU A 58 -11.65 -7.40 -9.22
N ARG A 59 -10.90 -8.49 -9.13
CA ARG A 59 -9.72 -8.66 -9.96
C ARG A 59 -10.20 -8.67 -11.40
N PRO A 60 -9.67 -7.81 -12.29
CA PRO A 60 -10.09 -7.78 -13.67
C PRO A 60 -9.96 -9.18 -14.26
N ALA A 61 -10.96 -9.57 -15.06
CA ALA A 61 -10.87 -10.81 -15.82
C ALA A 61 -9.61 -10.77 -16.69
N PRO A 62 -8.94 -11.90 -16.93
CA PRO A 62 -7.84 -11.97 -17.90
C PRO A 62 -8.29 -11.36 -19.21
N ILE A 63 -7.49 -10.43 -19.75
CA ILE A 63 -7.81 -9.83 -21.04
C ILE A 63 -7.32 -10.83 -22.07
N THR A 64 -8.23 -11.59 -22.70
CA THR A 64 -7.82 -12.42 -23.84
C THR A 64 -7.51 -11.47 -24.99
N GLY A 65 -6.24 -11.21 -25.26
CA GLY A 65 -5.83 -10.44 -26.42
C GLY A 65 -6.34 -11.10 -27.69
N ASP A 66 -6.97 -10.33 -28.58
CA ASP A 66 -7.47 -10.80 -29.89
C ASP A 66 -6.38 -11.46 -30.77
N SER A 67 -5.10 -11.28 -30.41
CA SER A 67 -3.92 -11.76 -31.12
C SER A 67 -3.34 -13.09 -30.61
N GLY A 68 -3.83 -13.64 -29.49
CA GLY A 68 -3.29 -14.89 -28.93
C GLY A 68 -1.94 -14.76 -28.23
N ASP A 69 -1.57 -13.55 -27.78
CA ASP A 69 -0.41 -13.35 -26.91
C ASP A 69 -0.75 -13.79 -25.48
N ASP A 70 0.07 -14.68 -24.91
CA ASP A 70 -0.11 -15.18 -23.55
C ASP A 70 0.14 -14.05 -22.52
N GLU A 71 -0.87 -13.71 -21.71
CA GLU A 71 -0.69 -12.86 -20.54
C GLU A 71 -0.21 -13.70 -19.34
N TYR A 72 0.98 -13.38 -18.81
CA TYR A 72 1.58 -14.09 -17.67
C TYR A 72 1.27 -13.40 -16.35
N TYR A 73 0.97 -14.20 -15.32
CA TYR A 73 0.82 -13.69 -13.96
C TYR A 73 2.20 -13.30 -13.38
N VAL A 74 2.36 -12.04 -12.97
CA VAL A 74 3.57 -11.59 -12.29
C VAL A 74 3.42 -11.89 -10.79
N GLU A 75 4.07 -12.97 -10.34
CA GLU A 75 4.08 -13.34 -8.92
C GLU A 75 4.94 -12.37 -8.08
N LEU A 76 6.03 -11.88 -8.65
CA LEU A 76 7.01 -11.04 -7.97
C LEU A 76 7.78 -10.19 -9.00
N ILE A 77 7.96 -8.91 -8.71
CA ILE A 77 8.89 -8.04 -9.42
C ILE A 77 10.19 -8.00 -8.62
N ILE A 78 11.30 -8.31 -9.27
CA ILE A 78 12.66 -8.24 -8.73
C ILE A 78 13.36 -6.97 -9.23
N ASP A 79 14.07 -6.29 -8.32
CA ASP A 79 14.83 -5.02 -8.53
C ASP A 79 16.28 -5.32 -8.90
#